data_AF-E5AK21-F1
#
_entry.id   AF-E5AK21-F1
#
_cell.length_a   1.000
_cell.length_b   1.000
_cell.length_c   1.000
_cell.angle_alpha   90.00
_cell.angle_beta   90.00
_cell.angle_gamma   90.00
#
_symmetry.space_group_name_H-M   'P 1'
#
loop_
_entity.id
_entity.type
_entity.pdbx_description
1 polymer ?
#
loop_
_entity_poly.entity_id
_entity_poly.type
_entity_poly.pdbx_seq_one_letter_code
_entity_poly.pdbx_strand_id
1 'polypeptide(L)' 'MFKNEKELNKAFEAAKATLEIEGMTVTKEMEKVMKAKLGGKINRQQLIELADIIARREKRE' A
#
# COMPACT_ATOMS: atom_id res chain seq x y z
N MET A 1 12.91 1.65 -10.19
CA MET A 1 12.94 0.96 -8.88
C MET A 1 13.54 1.93 -7.88
N PHE A 2 13.02 1.99 -6.65
CA PHE A 2 13.59 2.86 -5.61
C PHE A 2 15.01 2.43 -5.24
N LYS A 3 15.90 3.39 -4.96
CA LYS A 3 17.31 3.11 -4.67
C LYS A 3 17.52 2.59 -3.25
N ASN A 4 16.62 2.91 -2.33
CA ASN A 4 16.63 2.44 -0.94
C ASN A 4 15.24 2.60 -0.27
N GLU A 5 15.11 2.04 0.93
CA GLU A 5 13.86 2.11 1.71
C GLU A 5 13.47 3.54 2.10
N LYS A 6 14.43 4.45 2.30
CA LYS A 6 14.16 5.85 2.65
C LYS A 6 13.47 6.59 1.51
N GLU A 7 13.92 6.38 0.27
CA GLU A 7 13.31 6.94 -0.93
C GLU A 7 11.91 6.37 -1.15
N LEU A 8 11.74 5.05 -0.99
CA LEU A 8 10.45 4.39 -1.05
C LEU A 8 9.47 4.95 -0.01
N ASN A 9 9.90 5.07 1.24
CA ASN A 9 9.06 5.61 2.32
C ASN A 9 8.66 7.07 2.03
N LYS A 10 9.59 7.91 1.56
CA LYS A 10 9.27 9.31 1.22
C LYS A 10 8.25 9.41 0.08
N ALA A 11 8.39 8.61 -0.96
CA ALA A 11 7.43 8.58 -2.06
C ALA A 11 6.06 8.05 -1.60
N PHE A 12 6.06 7.07 -0.69
CA PHE A 12 4.85 6.51 -0.12
C PHE A 12 4.09 7.52 0.74
N GLU A 13 4.78 8.25 1.63
CA GLU A 13 4.16 9.31 2.44
C GLU A 13 3.55 10.42 1.57
N ALA A 14 4.24 10.81 0.49
CA ALA A 14 3.71 11.80 -0.45
C ALA A 14 2.41 11.31 -1.12
N ALA A 15 2.39 10.06 -1.59
CA ALA A 15 1.21 9.47 -2.21
C ALA A 15 0.05 9.33 -1.20
N LYS A 16 0.35 8.94 0.04
CA LYS A 16 -0.63 8.84 1.12
C LYS A 16 -1.26 10.19 1.43
N ALA A 17 -0.47 11.25 1.53
CA ALA A 17 -0.98 12.60 1.76
C ALA A 17 -1.91 13.07 0.61
N THR A 18 -1.60 12.71 -0.64
CA THR A 18 -2.49 13.00 -1.78
C THR A 18 -3.84 12.28 -1.64
N LEU A 19 -3.83 11.00 -1.27
CA LEU A 19 -5.05 10.22 -1.05
C LEU A 19 -5.88 10.78 0.11
N GLU A 20 -5.23 11.19 1.20
CA GLU A 20 -5.89 11.81 2.36
C GLU A 20 -6.59 13.12 2.00
N ILE A 21 -6.01 13.94 1.11
CA ILE A 21 -6.66 15.16 0.57
C ILE A 21 -7.96 14.81 -0.18
N GLU A 22 -8.01 13.67 -0.86
CA GLU A 22 -9.19 13.18 -1.56
C GLU A 22 -10.19 12.46 -0.62
N GLY A 23 -9.95 12.48 0.69
CA GLY A 23 -10.78 11.80 1.68
C GLY A 23 -10.59 10.29 1.73
N MET A 24 -9.54 9.76 1.10
CA MET A 24 -9.18 8.35 1.14
C MET A 24 -8.16 8.08 2.23
N THR A 25 -8.39 7.05 3.05
CA THR A 25 -7.43 6.63 4.08
C THR A 25 -6.71 5.37 3.67
N VAL A 26 -5.37 5.41 3.69
CA VAL A 26 -4.56 4.20 3.53
C VAL A 26 -4.29 3.58 4.89
N THR A 27 -4.82 2.38 5.12
CA THR A 27 -4.60 1.65 6.39
C THR A 27 -3.16 1.15 6.50
N LYS A 28 -2.71 0.89 7.73
CA LYS A 28 -1.38 0.31 8.00
C LYS A 28 -1.19 -1.05 7.32
N GLU A 29 -2.26 -1.82 7.14
CA GLU A 29 -2.21 -3.12 6.46
C GLU A 29 -2.00 -2.94 4.95
N MET A 30 -2.77 -2.06 4.31
CA MET A 30 -2.58 -1.70 2.90
C MET A 30 -1.17 -1.14 2.63
N GLU A 31 -0.65 -0.29 3.52
CA GLU A 31 0.70 0.25 3.43
C GLU A 31 1.77 -0.86 3.38
N LYS A 32 1.66 -1.87 4.25
CA LYS A 32 2.60 -3.01 4.26
C LYS A 32 2.58 -3.77 2.94
N VAL A 33 1.40 -4.04 2.39
CA VAL A 33 1.25 -4.77 1.13
C VAL A 33 1.82 -3.96 -0.04
N MET A 34 1.54 -2.66 -0.11
CA MET A 34 2.09 -1.78 -1.15
C MET A 34 3.62 -1.69 -1.08
N LYS A 35 4.19 -1.50 0.11
CA LYS A 35 5.65 -1.49 0.30
C LYS A 35 6.29 -2.83 -0.07
N ALA A 36 5.63 -3.95 0.22
CA ALA A 36 6.11 -5.28 -0.20
C ALA A 36 6.16 -5.43 -1.73
N LYS A 37 5.15 -4.92 -2.46
CA LYS A 37 5.14 -4.92 -3.94
C LYS A 37 6.27 -4.06 -4.51
N LEU A 38 6.41 -2.84 -3.98
CA LEU A 38 7.40 -1.85 -4.46
C LEU A 38 8.83 -2.27 -4.13
N GLY A 39 9.03 -2.99 -3.01
CA GLY A 39 10.29 -3.63 -2.65
C GLY A 39 10.55 -4.97 -3.34
N GLY A 40 9.67 -5.41 -4.26
CA GLY A 40 9.86 -6.65 -5.03
C GLY A 40 9.64 -7.95 -4.25
N LYS A 41 9.16 -7.89 -3.00
CA LYS A 41 8.90 -9.06 -2.14
C LYS A 41 7.68 -9.87 -2.60
N ILE A 42 6.74 -9.22 -3.27
CA ILE A 42 5.54 -9.85 -3.84
C ILE A 42 5.33 -9.42 -5.30
N ASN A 43 4.70 -10.30 -6.08
CA ASN A 43 4.31 -10.03 -7.45
C ASN A 43 2.95 -9.29 -7.53
N ARG A 44 2.51 -8.96 -8.74
CA ARG A 44 1.24 -8.23 -8.96
C ARG A 44 0.01 -9.05 -8.53
N GLN A 45 0.04 -10.36 -8.72
CA GLN A 45 -1.10 -11.23 -8.41
C GLN A 45 -1.29 -11.38 -6.91
N GLN A 46 -0.20 -11.59 -6.17
CA GLN A 46 -0.19 -11.59 -4.70
C GLN A 46 -0.66 -10.24 -4.11
N LEU A 47 -0.29 -9.12 -4.75
CA LEU A 47 -0.81 -7.80 -4.34
C LEU A 47 -2.35 -7.74 -4.46
N ILE A 48 -2.90 -8.21 -5.59
CA ILE A 48 -4.35 -8.19 -5.83
C ILE A 48 -5.08 -9.09 -4.83
N GLU A 49 -4.58 -10.30 -4.59
CA GLU A 49 -5.18 -11.24 -3.63
C GLU A 49 -5.17 -10.68 -2.20
N LEU A 50 -4.03 -10.14 -1.74
CA LEU A 50 -3.93 -9.54 -0.42
C LEU A 50 -4.84 -8.30 -0.29
N ALA A 51 -4.92 -7.47 -1.33
CA ALA A 51 -5.81 -6.31 -1.33
C ALA A 51 -7.30 -6.71 -1.28
N ASP A 52 -7.71 -7.75 -2.01
CA ASP A 52 -9.09 -8.27 -1.97
C ASP A 52 -9.44 -8.83 -0.59
N ILE A 53 -8.52 -9.56 0.04
CA ILE A 53 -8.70 -10.07 1.40
C ILE A 53 -8.91 -8.93 2.39
N ILE A 54 -8.10 -7.87 2.33
CA ILE A 54 -8.22 -6.69 3.20
C ILE A 54 -9.58 -6.02 2.97
N ALA A 55 -9.93 -5.72 1.71
CA ALA A 55 -11.18 -5.04 1.36
C ALA A 55 -12.43 -5.83 1.79
N ARG A 56 -12.38 -7.16 1.75
CA ARG A 56 -13.49 -8.01 2.23
C ARG A 56 -13.62 -8.04 3.75
N ARG A 57 -12.52 -7.85 4.49
CA ARG A 57 -12.56 -7.76 5.96
C ARG A 57 -13.18 -6.43 6.40
N GLU A 58 -12.76 -5.32 5.80
CA GLU A 58 -13.29 -3.98 6.10
C GLU A 58 -14.79 -3.85 5.82
N LYS A 59 -15.34 -4.59 4.83
CA LYS A 59 -16.79 -4.61 4.55
C LYS A 59 -17.63 -5.41 5.55
N ARG A 60 -17.00 -6.23 6.40
CA ARG A 60 -17.70 -7.07 7.38
C ARG A 60 -17.74 -6.44 8.78
N GLU A 61 -17.04 -5.33 8.97
CA GLU A 61 -17.05 -4.47 10.16
C GLU A 61 -18.03 -3.30 9.98
#